data_AF-A0A7V4CMC9-F1
#
_entry.id   AF-A0A7V4CMC9-F1
#
_cell.length_a   1.000
_cell.length_b   1.000
_cell.length_c   1.000
_cell.angle_alpha   90.00
_cell.angle_beta   90.00
_cell.angle_gamma   90.00
#
_symmetry.space_group_name_H-M   'P 1'
#
loop_
_entity.id
_entity.type
_entity.pdbx_description
1 polymer ?
#
loop_
_entity_poly.entity_id
_entity_poly.type
_entity_poly.pdbx_seq_one_letter_code
_entity_poly.pdbx_strand_id
1 'polypeptide(L)'
;MQDQLLGRKSKMSLVSLVKIKDYNIKQAMEEALNLIGYNFPSNVGSIVIKPNLCYYWDYTTGQTTDPKLVAELIRLIREETSKDVNISIVESDASAMICKYAFRMLGYEKLAENCNVKLVNLSEEEASPSDVTIGGKTFRLWCQR
;
A
#
# COMPACT_ATOMS: atom_id res chain seq x y z
N MET A 1 10.52 -37.37 21.43
CA MET A 1 9.22 -36.67 21.47
C MET A 1 9.38 -35.37 22.24
N GLN A 2 10.13 -34.40 21.70
CA GLN A 2 10.31 -33.08 22.30
C GLN A 2 10.88 -32.06 21.27
N ASP A 3 10.57 -32.23 19.98
CA ASP A 3 11.06 -31.36 18.88
C ASP A 3 9.92 -30.76 18.04
N GLN A 4 8.74 -30.52 18.63
CA GLN A 4 7.61 -29.87 17.94
C GLN A 4 7.13 -28.55 18.60
N LEU A 5 7.87 -28.00 19.57
CA LEU A 5 7.43 -26.81 20.33
C LEU A 5 8.25 -25.53 20.12
N LEU A 6 9.23 -25.52 19.21
CA LEU A 6 10.05 -24.34 18.91
C LEU A 6 10.19 -24.16 17.39
N GLY A 7 9.20 -23.53 16.76
CA GLY A 7 9.12 -23.53 15.29
C GLY A 7 8.42 -22.35 14.63
N ARG A 8 8.32 -21.19 15.28
CA ARG A 8 8.13 -19.93 14.54
C ARG A 8 9.37 -19.09 14.80
N LYS A 9 10.36 -19.16 13.89
CA LYS A 9 11.36 -18.10 13.76
C LYS A 9 10.56 -16.79 13.74
N SER A 10 10.75 -15.92 14.73
CA SER A 10 10.13 -14.60 14.68
C SER A 10 10.64 -13.95 13.41
N LYS A 11 9.75 -13.72 12.44
CA LYS A 11 10.08 -12.92 11.27
C LYS A 11 10.36 -11.54 11.85
N MET A 12 11.63 -11.14 11.94
CA MET A 12 11.97 -9.81 12.44
C MET A 12 11.26 -8.80 11.54
N SER A 13 10.40 -7.98 12.13
CA SER A 13 9.79 -6.86 11.44
C SER A 13 10.88 -5.81 11.22
N LEU A 14 11.32 -5.68 9.97
CA LEU A 14 12.36 -4.75 9.58
C LEU A 14 11.73 -3.51 8.97
N VAL A 15 12.19 -2.33 9.39
CA VAL A 15 11.76 -1.03 8.89
C VAL A 15 13.01 -0.30 8.40
N SER A 16 12.95 0.24 7.19
CA SER A 16 13.99 1.10 6.64
C SER A 16 13.58 2.57 6.71
N LEU A 17 14.57 3.43 6.98
CA LEU A 17 14.42 4.89 6.93
C LEU A 17 15.50 5.43 6.02
N VAL A 18 15.11 5.96 4.86
CA VAL A 18 16.02 6.47 3.84
C VAL A 18 15.74 7.95 3.60
N LYS A 19 16.80 8.76 3.61
CA LYS A 19 16.71 10.17 3.27
C LYS A 19 16.80 10.34 1.75
N ILE A 20 15.82 11.00 1.15
CA ILE A 20 15.89 11.41 -0.26
C ILE A 20 17.00 12.46 -0.41
N LYS A 21 17.95 12.20 -1.33
CA LYS A 21 19.02 13.12 -1.72
C LYS A 21 18.78 13.57 -3.17
N ASP A 22 19.11 14.82 -3.47
CA ASP A 22 19.04 15.39 -4.83
C ASP A 22 17.68 15.18 -5.52
N TYR A 23 16.59 15.18 -4.74
CA TYR A 23 15.22 14.91 -5.20
C TYR A 23 15.02 13.54 -5.89
N ASN A 24 15.93 12.59 -5.71
CA ASN A 24 15.87 11.27 -6.34
C ASN A 24 15.03 10.27 -5.51
N ILE A 25 13.72 10.29 -5.73
CA ILE A 25 12.77 9.40 -5.05
C ILE A 25 13.05 7.93 -5.41
N LYS A 26 13.30 7.62 -6.69
CA LYS A 26 13.57 6.26 -7.18
C LYS A 26 14.68 5.58 -6.39
N GLN A 27 15.83 6.23 -6.31
CA GLN A 27 17.00 5.70 -5.61
C GLN A 27 16.72 5.46 -4.14
N ALA A 28 16.04 6.40 -3.47
CA ALA A 28 15.68 6.26 -2.06
C ALA A 28 14.71 5.09 -1.83
N MET A 29 13.77 4.85 -2.76
CA MET A 29 12.85 3.71 -2.69
C MET A 29 13.56 2.38 -2.90
N GLU A 30 14.45 2.28 -3.89
CA GLU A 30 15.27 1.09 -4.13
C GLU A 30 16.15 0.77 -2.92
N GLU A 31 16.82 1.78 -2.35
CA GLU A 31 17.59 1.64 -1.12
C GLU A 31 16.70 1.16 0.04
N ALA A 32 15.52 1.75 0.22
CA ALA A 32 14.60 1.37 1.29
C ALA A 32 14.13 -0.09 1.18
N LEU A 33 13.83 -0.57 -0.04
CA LEU A 33 13.42 -1.96 -0.29
C LEU A 33 14.60 -2.93 -0.11
N ASN A 34 15.79 -2.56 -0.57
CA ASN A 34 17.01 -3.36 -0.42
C ASN A 34 17.39 -3.53 1.06
N LEU A 35 17.29 -2.47 1.86
CA LEU A 35 17.57 -2.51 3.30
C LEU A 35 16.65 -3.48 4.05
N ILE A 36 15.42 -3.68 3.58
CA ILE A 36 14.48 -4.64 4.17
C ILE A 36 14.51 -6.02 3.48
N GLY A 37 15.37 -6.21 2.48
CA GLY A 37 15.46 -7.44 1.69
C GLY A 37 14.17 -7.78 0.93
N TYR A 38 13.40 -6.76 0.52
CA TYR A 38 12.15 -6.96 -0.22
C TYR A 38 12.43 -7.12 -1.71
N ASN A 39 11.82 -8.14 -2.31
CA ASN A 39 11.81 -8.35 -3.76
C ASN A 39 10.36 -8.48 -4.21
N PHE A 40 10.04 -7.90 -5.37
CA PHE A 40 8.72 -8.06 -5.95
C PHE A 40 8.51 -9.50 -6.45
N PRO A 41 7.30 -10.07 -6.33
CA PRO A 41 7.03 -11.40 -6.88
C PRO A 41 6.99 -11.34 -8.41
N SER A 42 7.49 -12.37 -9.09
CA SER A 42 7.56 -12.41 -10.57
C SER A 42 6.21 -12.63 -11.26
N ASN A 43 5.21 -13.17 -10.55
CA ASN A 43 3.89 -13.51 -11.10
C ASN A 43 2.77 -12.83 -10.31
N VAL A 44 2.70 -11.50 -10.37
CA VAL A 44 1.62 -10.72 -9.74
C VAL A 44 0.57 -10.34 -10.76
N GLY A 45 -0.67 -10.79 -10.55
CA GLY A 45 -1.81 -10.40 -11.38
C GLY A 45 -2.39 -9.03 -11.02
N SER A 46 -2.42 -8.71 -9.72
CA SER A 46 -2.93 -7.45 -9.21
C SER A 46 -2.16 -6.94 -8.00
N ILE A 47 -2.03 -5.62 -7.90
CA ILE A 47 -1.39 -4.91 -6.78
C ILE A 47 -2.34 -3.84 -6.27
N VAL A 48 -2.44 -3.77 -4.95
CA VAL A 48 -3.22 -2.76 -4.24
C VAL A 48 -2.26 -1.88 -3.46
N ILE A 49 -2.30 -0.57 -3.73
CA ILE A 49 -1.51 0.44 -3.02
C ILE A 49 -2.45 1.21 -2.09
N LYS A 50 -2.21 1.12 -0.78
CA LYS A 50 -2.95 1.90 0.22
C LYS A 50 -2.07 3.05 0.73
N PRO A 51 -2.18 4.26 0.18
CA PRO A 51 -1.58 5.44 0.79
C PRO A 51 -2.28 5.74 2.14
N ASN A 52 -1.63 6.56 2.96
CA ASN A 52 -2.31 7.20 4.08
C ASN A 52 -2.82 8.57 3.63
N LEU A 53 -4.14 8.74 3.45
CA LEU A 53 -4.73 10.04 3.15
C LEU A 53 -5.32 10.70 4.40
N CYS A 54 -6.14 9.99 5.19
CA CYS A 54 -6.76 10.32 6.49
C CYS A 54 -7.38 11.72 6.76
N TYR A 55 -7.01 12.77 6.03
CA TYR A 55 -7.41 14.18 6.09
C TYR A 55 -7.23 14.83 4.71
N TYR A 56 -7.72 16.06 4.54
CA TYR A 56 -7.51 16.86 3.32
C TYR A 56 -6.25 17.73 3.39
N TRP A 57 -5.25 17.31 4.16
CA TRP A 57 -4.02 18.06 4.35
C TRP A 57 -2.97 17.68 3.30
N ASP A 58 -2.25 18.68 2.83
CA ASP A 58 -1.16 18.46 1.90
C ASP A 58 -0.03 17.63 2.54
N TYR A 59 0.67 16.84 1.73
CA TYR A 59 1.72 15.93 2.17
C TYR A 59 2.90 16.65 2.85
N THR A 60 3.07 17.96 2.61
CA THR A 60 4.07 18.80 3.30
C THR A 60 3.87 18.87 4.81
N THR A 61 2.68 18.54 5.32
CA THR A 61 2.39 18.42 6.76
C THR A 61 2.93 17.13 7.39
N GLY A 62 3.32 16.14 6.58
CA GLY A 62 3.69 14.80 7.03
C GLY A 62 2.52 13.90 7.43
N GLN A 63 1.28 14.37 7.29
CA GLN A 63 0.08 13.61 7.65
C GLN A 63 -0.42 12.72 6.50
N THR A 64 -0.21 13.14 5.25
CA THR A 64 -0.70 12.43 4.06
C THR A 64 0.46 12.01 3.16
N THR A 65 0.22 10.95 2.37
CA THR A 65 1.25 10.41 1.47
C THR A 65 1.37 11.27 0.22
N ASP A 66 2.59 11.72 -0.11
CA ASP A 66 2.86 12.48 -1.34
C ASP A 66 2.51 11.64 -2.59
N PRO A 67 1.61 12.12 -3.48
CA PRO A 67 1.30 11.41 -4.72
C PRO A 67 2.54 11.14 -5.57
N LYS A 68 3.59 11.99 -5.55
CA LYS A 68 4.82 11.74 -6.31
C LYS A 68 5.53 10.46 -5.86
N LEU A 69 5.50 10.16 -4.57
CA LEU A 69 6.05 8.92 -4.02
C LEU A 69 5.26 7.71 -4.52
N VAL A 70 3.93 7.80 -4.55
CA VAL A 70 3.06 6.74 -5.07
C VAL A 70 3.27 6.52 -6.57
N ALA A 71 3.43 7.58 -7.35
CA ALA A 71 3.71 7.49 -8.78
C ALA A 71 5.03 6.76 -9.05
N GLU A 72 6.07 7.08 -8.27
CA GLU A 72 7.38 6.43 -8.39
C GLU A 72 7.31 4.95 -7.97
N LEU A 73 6.53 4.62 -6.94
CA LEU A 73 6.26 3.23 -6.55
C LEU A 73 5.58 2.44 -7.69
N ILE A 74 4.57 3.03 -8.35
CA ILE A 74 3.88 2.40 -9.49
C ILE A 74 4.86 2.13 -10.63
N ARG A 75 5.76 3.09 -10.92
CA ARG A 75 6.80 2.96 -11.94
C ARG A 75 7.72 1.78 -11.60
N LEU A 76 8.26 1.75 -10.37
CA LEU A 76 9.15 0.69 -9.90
C LEU A 76 8.47 -0.69 -9.92
N ILE A 77 7.22 -0.79 -9.47
CA ILE A 77 6.43 -2.03 -9.53
C ILE A 77 6.39 -2.59 -10.96
N ARG A 78 6.10 -1.74 -11.95
CA ARG A 78 6.01 -2.18 -13.35
C ARG A 78 7.34 -2.56 -13.96
N GLU A 79 8.44 -1.96 -13.49
CA GLU A 79 9.81 -2.34 -13.87
C GLU A 79 10.20 -3.72 -13.31
N GLU A 80 9.83 -3.99 -12.06
CA GLU A 80 10.22 -5.21 -11.33
C GLU A 80 9.28 -6.39 -11.53
N THR A 81 8.06 -6.15 -12.04
CA THR A 81 7.06 -7.20 -12.26
C THR A 81 6.68 -7.31 -13.74
N SER A 82 5.63 -6.61 -14.17
CA SER A 82 5.16 -6.53 -15.55
C SER A 82 4.60 -5.14 -15.82
N LYS A 83 4.75 -4.67 -17.06
CA LYS A 83 4.15 -3.41 -17.52
C LYS A 83 2.62 -3.42 -17.42
N ASP A 84 2.01 -4.60 -17.56
CA ASP A 84 0.56 -4.79 -17.66
C ASP A 84 -0.09 -5.23 -16.34
N VAL A 85 0.65 -5.22 -15.22
CA VAL A 85 0.08 -5.57 -13.91
C VAL A 85 -1.06 -4.62 -13.55
N ASN A 86 -2.19 -5.18 -13.09
CA ASN A 86 -3.34 -4.38 -12.69
C ASN A 86 -3.06 -3.71 -11.32
N ILE A 87 -3.03 -2.39 -11.29
CA ILE A 87 -2.77 -1.62 -10.06
C ILE A 87 -3.98 -0.79 -9.70
N SER A 88 -4.37 -0.87 -8.43
CA SER A 88 -5.39 0.00 -7.83
C SER A 88 -4.81 0.75 -6.62
N ILE A 89 -5.15 2.03 -6.50
CA ILE A 89 -4.93 2.82 -5.30
C ILE A 89 -6.23 2.81 -4.52
N VAL A 90 -6.16 2.39 -3.26
CA VAL A 90 -7.33 2.20 -2.40
C VAL A 90 -7.26 3.12 -1.20
N GLU A 91 -8.41 3.66 -0.79
CA GLU A 91 -8.60 4.29 0.50
C GLU A 91 -10.08 4.18 0.92
N SER A 92 -10.36 4.34 2.21
CA SER A 92 -11.71 4.38 2.76
C SER A 92 -12.06 5.80 3.24
N ASP A 93 -13.35 6.07 3.36
CA ASP A 93 -13.82 7.19 4.18
C ASP A 93 -13.29 7.05 5.62
N ALA A 94 -12.96 8.18 6.24
CA ALA A 94 -12.54 8.28 7.62
C ALA A 94 -13.42 9.28 8.38
N SER A 95 -13.31 9.34 9.70
CA SER A 95 -14.18 10.16 10.55
C SER A 95 -14.24 11.65 10.17
N ALA A 96 -13.18 12.18 9.53
CA ALA A 96 -13.09 13.56 9.10
C ALA A 96 -12.85 13.73 7.58
N MET A 97 -12.99 12.65 6.80
CA MET A 97 -12.59 12.64 5.39
C MET A 97 -13.47 11.69 4.58
N ILE A 98 -13.95 12.16 3.42
CA ILE A 98 -14.63 11.37 2.42
C ILE A 98 -13.62 11.13 1.30
N CYS A 99 -13.39 9.86 0.99
CA CYS A 99 -12.29 9.38 0.14
C CYS A 99 -12.31 10.03 -1.25
N LYS A 100 -13.50 10.14 -1.87
CA LYS A 100 -13.68 10.81 -3.16
C LYS A 100 -13.12 12.24 -3.18
N TYR A 101 -13.32 13.03 -2.11
CA TYR A 101 -12.79 14.38 -2.05
C TYR A 101 -11.29 14.39 -1.76
N ALA A 102 -10.79 13.45 -0.97
CA ALA A 102 -9.36 13.33 -0.70
C ALA A 102 -8.59 13.01 -1.98
N PHE A 103 -9.10 12.08 -2.80
CA PHE A 103 -8.48 11.77 -4.09
C PHE A 103 -8.35 12.98 -4.99
N ARG A 104 -9.41 13.79 -5.09
CA ARG A 104 -9.39 15.02 -5.88
C ARG A 104 -8.45 16.08 -5.32
N MET A 105 -8.60 16.40 -4.03
CA MET A 105 -7.88 17.50 -3.39
C MET A 105 -6.37 17.23 -3.26
N LEU A 106 -5.99 15.98 -3.03
CA LEU A 106 -4.59 15.58 -2.83
C LEU A 106 -3.89 15.15 -4.13
N GLY A 107 -4.54 15.34 -5.29
CA GLY A 107 -3.93 15.13 -6.61
C GLY A 107 -3.86 13.67 -7.06
N TYR A 108 -4.59 12.76 -6.41
CA TYR A 108 -4.61 11.34 -6.78
C TYR A 108 -5.41 11.07 -8.05
N GLU A 109 -6.43 11.87 -8.38
CA GLU A 109 -7.15 11.76 -9.67
C GLU A 109 -6.17 11.95 -10.84
N LYS A 110 -5.39 13.04 -10.82
CA LYS A 110 -4.38 13.33 -11.84
C LYS A 110 -3.28 12.26 -11.87
N LEU A 111 -2.87 11.76 -10.71
CA LEU A 111 -1.90 10.66 -10.65
C LEU A 111 -2.45 9.39 -11.30
N ALA A 112 -3.71 9.03 -11.01
CA ALA A 112 -4.35 7.84 -11.53
C ALA A 112 -4.47 7.88 -13.06
N GLU A 113 -4.84 9.04 -13.61
CA GLU A 113 -4.84 9.29 -15.05
C GLU A 113 -3.44 9.12 -15.65
N ASN A 114 -2.43 9.81 -15.10
CA ASN A 114 -1.07 9.78 -15.62
C ASN A 114 -0.43 8.39 -15.56
N CYS A 115 -0.73 7.62 -14.51
CA CYS A 115 -0.19 6.30 -14.32
C CYS A 115 -1.07 5.19 -14.90
N ASN A 116 -2.26 5.50 -15.44
CA ASN A 116 -3.25 4.52 -15.90
C ASN A 116 -3.51 3.44 -14.83
N VAL A 117 -3.98 3.87 -13.66
CA VAL A 117 -4.34 3.00 -12.51
C VAL A 117 -5.72 3.37 -11.98
N LYS A 118 -6.36 2.47 -11.23
CA LYS A 118 -7.69 2.70 -10.68
C LYS A 118 -7.62 3.39 -9.32
N LEU A 119 -8.58 4.26 -9.03
CA LEU A 119 -8.89 4.72 -7.67
C LEU A 119 -10.11 3.97 -7.16
N VAL A 120 -10.04 3.45 -5.94
CA VAL A 120 -11.13 2.66 -5.34
C VAL A 120 -11.42 3.19 -3.94
N ASN A 121 -12.67 3.58 -3.72
CA ASN A 121 -13.17 3.91 -2.38
C ASN A 121 -13.71 2.63 -1.73
N LEU A 122 -12.95 2.05 -0.82
CA LEU A 122 -13.33 0.80 -0.15
C LEU A 122 -14.62 0.96 0.67
N SER A 123 -14.99 2.17 1.11
CA SER A 123 -16.26 2.42 1.80
C SER A 123 -17.50 2.25 0.92
N GLU A 124 -17.32 2.27 -0.40
CA GLU A 124 -18.38 2.07 -1.38
C GLU A 124 -18.43 0.61 -1.89
N GLU A 125 -17.43 -0.20 -1.55
CA GLU A 125 -17.34 -1.61 -1.98
C GLU A 125 -18.15 -2.54 -1.06
N GLU A 126 -18.69 -3.61 -1.66
CA GLU A 126 -19.43 -4.63 -0.90
C GLU A 126 -18.51 -5.38 0.06
N ALA A 127 -18.93 -5.46 1.33
CA ALA A 127 -18.24 -6.25 2.33
C ALA A 127 -18.88 -7.64 2.46
N SER A 128 -18.04 -8.67 2.58
CA SER A 128 -18.48 -10.06 2.80
C SER A 128 -17.92 -10.60 4.11
N PRO A 129 -18.68 -11.41 4.88
CA PRO A 129 -18.16 -12.04 6.08
C PRO A 129 -17.06 -13.04 5.71
N SER A 130 -15.94 -12.96 6.43
CA SER A 130 -14.79 -13.85 6.33
C SER A 130 -14.43 -14.33 7.73
N ASP A 131 -14.31 -15.64 7.90
CA ASP A 131 -13.90 -16.24 9.16
C ASP A 131 -12.36 -16.25 9.23
N VAL A 132 -11.81 -15.59 10.27
CA VAL A 132 -10.37 -15.46 10.51
C VAL A 132 -10.02 -16.13 11.82
N THR A 133 -9.12 -17.12 11.78
CA THR A 133 -8.69 -17.86 12.98
C THR A 133 -7.33 -17.35 13.48
N ILE A 134 -7.29 -16.85 14.72
CA ILE A 134 -6.07 -16.39 15.39
C ILE A 134 -5.96 -17.10 16.74
N GLY A 135 -4.87 -17.83 16.97
CA GLY A 135 -4.62 -18.52 18.23
C GLY A 135 -5.71 -19.54 18.62
N GLY A 136 -6.32 -20.20 17.63
CA GLY A 136 -7.40 -21.17 17.84
C GLY A 136 -8.79 -20.56 18.08
N LYS A 137 -8.93 -19.23 18.06
CA LYS A 137 -10.22 -18.53 18.12
C LYS A 137 -10.61 -18.04 16.72
N THR A 138 -11.86 -18.26 16.33
CA THR A 138 -12.39 -17.80 15.05
C THR A 138 -13.20 -16.52 15.23
N PHE A 139 -12.90 -15.51 14.43
CA PHE A 139 -13.59 -14.23 14.37
C PHE A 139 -14.26 -14.10 13.01
N ARG A 140 -15.53 -13.71 13.00
CA ARG A 140 -16.21 -13.34 11.75
C ARG A 140 -16.01 -11.86 11.51
N LEU A 141 -15.18 -11.53 10.51
CA LEU A 141 -14.87 -10.15 10.12
C LEU A 141 -15.56 -9.82 8.80
N TRP A 142 -15.93 -8.56 8.60
CA TRP A 142 -16.44 -8.09 7.33
C TRP A 142 -15.26 -7.55 6.50
N CYS A 143 -15.02 -8.16 5.34
CA CYS A 143 -13.91 -7.81 4.46
C CYS A 143 -14.46 -7.29 3.13
N GLN A 144 -14.00 -6.11 2.72
CA GLN A 144 -14.17 -5.57 1.37
C GLN A 144 -13.28 -6.38 0.40
N ARG A 145 -13.78 -6.68 -0.81
CA ARG A 145 -13.07 -7.49 -1.81
C ARG A 145 -12.65 -6.68 -3.01
#